data_AF-A0A9D5PAN8-F1
#
_entry.id   AF-A0A9D5PAN8-F1
#
_cell.length_a   1.000
_cell.length_b   1.000
_cell.length_c   1.000
_cell.angle_alpha   90.00
_cell.angle_beta   90.00
_cell.angle_gamma   90.00
#
_symmetry.space_group_name_H-M   'P 1'
#
loop_
_entity.id
_entity.type
_entity.pdbx_description
1 polymer ?
#
loop_
_entity_poly.entity_id
_entity_poly.type
_entity_poly.pdbx_seq_one_letter_code
_entity_poly.pdbx_strand_id
1 'polypeptide(L)'
;MRSAIVQDRQTLLDIAMEHCGDAASAIEIAQLNGLALSDDPTPGTELQLPDVANARVVANFKALGISPATALNDGDLPGGLGYLIVGEDFRVS
;
A
#
# COMPACT_ATOMS: atom_id res chain seq x y z
N MET A 1 -8.20 -3.68 -19.81
CA MET A 1 -7.38 -3.55 -18.58
C MET A 1 -8.23 -2.94 -17.50
N ARG A 2 -8.08 -3.39 -16.26
CA ARG A 2 -8.79 -2.85 -15.10
C ARG A 2 -7.96 -1.72 -14.49
N SER A 3 -8.62 -0.76 -13.87
CA SER A 3 -7.96 0.32 -13.14
C SER A 3 -8.68 0.63 -11.84
N ALA A 4 -7.97 1.28 -10.92
CA ALA A 4 -8.53 1.85 -9.69
C ALA A 4 -7.91 3.21 -9.40
N ILE A 5 -8.69 4.09 -8.77
CA ILE A 5 -8.22 5.39 -8.31
C ILE A 5 -7.69 5.24 -6.90
N VAL A 6 -6.46 5.70 -6.68
CA VAL A 6 -5.80 5.72 -5.37
C VAL A 6 -6.57 6.65 -4.45
N GLN A 7 -6.99 6.14 -3.28
CA GLN A 7 -7.61 6.96 -2.24
C GLN A 7 -6.55 7.53 -1.29
N ASP A 8 -6.96 8.47 -0.45
CA ASP A 8 -6.06 9.07 0.52
C ASP A 8 -5.43 8.00 1.43
N ARG A 9 -4.10 8.08 1.59
CA ARG A 9 -3.29 7.19 2.43
C ARG A 9 -3.35 5.69 2.11
N GLN A 10 -3.66 5.33 0.86
CA GLN A 10 -3.55 3.94 0.42
C GLN A 10 -2.12 3.59 0.02
N THR A 11 -1.67 2.40 0.40
CA THR A 11 -0.45 1.78 -0.13
C THR A 11 -0.77 0.90 -1.33
N LEU A 12 0.24 0.49 -2.09
CA LEU A 12 0.07 -0.52 -3.15
C LEU A 12 -0.44 -1.87 -2.60
N LEU A 13 -0.13 -2.20 -1.35
CA LEU A 13 -0.62 -3.41 -0.68
C LEU A 13 -2.12 -3.32 -0.37
N ASP A 14 -2.61 -2.16 0.07
CA ASP A 14 -4.03 -1.92 0.31
C ASP A 14 -4.83 -2.11 -0.99
N ILE A 15 -4.37 -1.48 -2.06
CA ILE A 15 -4.98 -1.53 -3.40
C ILE A 15 -4.98 -2.97 -3.94
N ALA A 16 -3.89 -3.71 -3.74
CA ALA A 16 -3.77 -5.11 -4.15
C ALA A 16 -4.79 -6.00 -3.42
N MET A 17 -4.92 -5.84 -2.10
CA MET A 17 -5.89 -6.59 -1.30
C MET A 17 -7.34 -6.23 -1.67
N GLU A 18 -7.65 -4.94 -1.83
CA GLU A 18 -9.00 -4.46 -2.13
C GLU A 18 -9.48 -4.87 -3.52
N HIS A 19 -8.62 -4.77 -4.53
CA HIS A 19 -9.03 -4.93 -5.93
C HIS A 19 -8.57 -6.22 -6.60
N CYS A 20 -7.51 -6.87 -6.10
CA CYS A 20 -6.98 -8.12 -6.66
C CYS A 20 -7.19 -9.30 -5.70
N GLY A 21 -7.38 -9.03 -4.40
CA GLY A 21 -7.65 -10.05 -3.39
C GLY A 21 -6.41 -10.78 -2.88
N ASP A 22 -5.22 -10.26 -3.20
CA ASP A 22 -3.93 -10.80 -2.79
C ASP A 22 -2.91 -9.67 -2.67
N ALA A 23 -2.15 -9.65 -1.57
CA ALA A 23 -1.10 -8.65 -1.33
C ALA A 23 0.08 -8.81 -2.31
N ALA A 24 0.35 -10.04 -2.78
CA ALA A 24 1.44 -10.27 -3.74
C ALA A 24 1.20 -9.57 -5.09
N SER A 25 -0.06 -9.30 -5.45
CA SER A 25 -0.42 -8.54 -6.65
C SER A 25 0.13 -7.10 -6.63
N ALA A 26 0.55 -6.56 -5.49
CA ALA A 26 1.19 -5.25 -5.41
C ALA A 26 2.47 -5.16 -6.26
N ILE A 27 3.21 -6.27 -6.40
CA ILE A 27 4.42 -6.32 -7.24
C ILE A 27 4.05 -6.10 -8.71
N GLU A 28 2.99 -6.75 -9.19
CA GLU A 28 2.54 -6.63 -10.57
C GLU A 28 1.91 -5.25 -10.82
N ILE A 29 1.15 -4.72 -9.86
CA ILE A 29 0.66 -3.32 -9.92
C ILE A 29 1.83 -2.34 -10.05
N ALA A 30 2.88 -2.49 -9.25
CA ALA A 30 4.06 -1.64 -9.33
C ALA A 30 4.71 -1.70 -10.72
N GLN A 31 4.89 -2.92 -11.26
CA GLN A 31 5.45 -3.13 -12.59
C GLN A 31 4.61 -2.52 -13.71
N LEU A 32 3.28 -2.70 -13.68
CA LEU A 32 2.35 -2.17 -14.68
C LEU A 32 2.33 -0.65 -14.73
N ASN A 33 2.61 0.01 -13.60
CA ASN A 33 2.55 1.47 -13.46
C ASN A 33 3.92 2.15 -13.41
N GLY A 34 5.01 1.39 -13.55
CA GLY A 34 6.37 1.93 -13.49
C GLY A 34 6.75 2.50 -12.11
N LEU A 35 6.19 1.93 -11.05
CA LEU A 35 6.44 2.31 -9.66
C LEU A 35 7.37 1.28 -8.99
N ALA A 36 8.06 1.67 -7.92
CA ALA A 36 8.61 0.73 -6.97
C ALA A 36 7.54 0.24 -5.99
N LEU A 37 7.71 -0.96 -5.43
CA LEU A 37 6.77 -1.52 -4.46
C LEU A 37 6.64 -0.66 -3.19
N SER A 38 7.71 0.03 -2.82
CA SER A 38 7.79 0.91 -1.64
C SER A 38 7.38 2.35 -1.93
N ASP A 39 6.96 2.66 -3.16
CA ASP A 39 6.50 4.02 -3.48
C ASP A 39 5.13 4.27 -2.83
N ASP A 40 4.95 5.48 -2.32
CA ASP A 40 3.65 5.96 -1.85
C ASP A 40 2.85 6.49 -3.04
N PRO A 41 1.78 5.81 -3.47
CA PRO A 41 1.01 6.25 -4.62
C PRO A 41 0.26 7.55 -4.28
N THR A 42 0.29 8.51 -5.19
CA THR A 42 -0.38 9.80 -4.98
C THR A 42 -1.91 9.63 -5.04
N PRO A 43 -2.67 10.15 -4.06
CA PRO A 43 -4.13 10.11 -4.11
C PRO A 43 -4.70 10.76 -5.37
N GLY A 44 -5.73 10.13 -5.95
CA GLY A 44 -6.34 10.56 -7.21
C GLY A 44 -5.66 10.01 -8.47
N THR A 45 -4.49 9.38 -8.36
CA THR A 45 -3.85 8.69 -9.49
C THR A 45 -4.64 7.45 -9.88
N GLU A 46 -4.78 7.22 -11.19
CA GLU A 46 -5.34 5.99 -11.73
C GLU A 46 -4.22 4.96 -11.95
N LEU A 47 -4.32 3.81 -11.28
CA LEU A 47 -3.39 2.70 -11.43
C LEU A 47 -3.99 1.58 -12.25
N GLN A 48 -3.19 1.02 -13.17
CA GLN A 48 -3.50 -0.22 -13.87
C GLN A 48 -3.40 -1.40 -12.91
N LEU A 49 -4.39 -2.29 -12.98
CA LEU A 49 -4.49 -3.45 -12.11
C LEU A 49 -4.37 -4.76 -12.90
N PRO A 50 -3.73 -5.79 -12.32
CA PRO A 50 -3.74 -7.13 -12.88
C PRO A 50 -5.11 -7.82 -12.69
N ASP A 51 -5.16 -9.08 -13.09
CA ASP A 51 -6.35 -9.91 -12.89
C ASP A 51 -6.62 -10.19 -11.41
N VAL A 52 -7.88 -10.50 -11.08
CA VAL A 52 -8.27 -10.84 -9.71
C VAL A 52 -7.69 -12.20 -9.34
N ALA A 53 -6.77 -12.22 -8.37
CA ALA A 53 -6.24 -13.46 -7.79
C ALA A 53 -7.28 -14.16 -6.90
N ASN A 54 -8.04 -13.40 -6.10
CA ASN A 54 -9.07 -13.97 -5.22
C ASN A 54 -10.35 -13.13 -5.16
N ALA A 55 -11.37 -13.55 -5.92
CA ALA A 55 -12.66 -12.86 -6.00
C ALA A 55 -13.42 -12.82 -4.66
N ARG A 56 -13.21 -13.79 -3.77
CA ARG A 56 -13.88 -13.82 -2.46
C ARG A 56 -13.39 -12.69 -1.56
N VAL A 57 -12.08 -12.42 -1.57
CA VAL A 57 -11.48 -11.35 -0.77
C VAL A 57 -11.95 -9.98 -1.28
N VAL A 58 -11.88 -9.76 -2.60
CA VAL A 58 -12.40 -8.53 -3.24
C VAL A 58 -13.87 -8.32 -2.92
N ALA A 59 -14.70 -9.36 -3.00
CA ALA A 59 -16.12 -9.28 -2.66
C ALA A 59 -16.34 -8.94 -1.18
N ASN A 60 -15.49 -9.42 -0.28
CA ASN A 60 -15.59 -9.13 1.15
C ASN A 60 -15.30 -7.65 1.45
N PHE A 61 -14.23 -7.07 0.90
CA PHE A 61 -13.95 -5.63 1.04
C PHE A 61 -15.10 -4.77 0.50
N LYS A 62 -15.63 -5.12 -0.68
CA LYS A 62 -16.78 -4.44 -1.27
C LYS A 62 -18.05 -4.55 -0.42
N ALA A 63 -18.35 -5.73 0.13
CA ALA A 63 -19.52 -5.94 0.96
C ALA A 63 -19.46 -5.17 2.29
N LEU A 64 -18.26 -5.02 2.84
CA LEU A 64 -18.03 -4.24 4.06
C LEU A 64 -17.92 -2.74 3.81
N GLY A 65 -17.71 -2.31 2.56
CA GLY A 65 -17.48 -0.90 2.20
C GLY A 65 -16.21 -0.33 2.82
N ILE A 66 -15.20 -1.19 3.06
CA ILE A 66 -13.94 -0.81 3.69
C ILE A 66 -12.87 -0.63 2.60
N SER A 67 -12.18 0.50 2.66
CA SER A 67 -10.99 0.81 1.87
C SER A 67 -9.82 0.94 2.86
N PRO A 68 -8.89 -0.03 2.90
CA PRO A 68 -7.73 0.05 3.78
C PRO A 68 -6.83 1.23 3.38
N ALA A 69 -6.27 1.91 4.38
CA ALA A 69 -5.39 3.07 4.21
C ALA A 69 -4.23 2.97 5.21
N THR A 70 -3.32 2.03 4.96
CA THR A 70 -2.26 1.65 5.90
C THR A 70 -0.97 2.44 5.70
N ALA A 71 -0.95 3.43 4.80
CA ALA A 71 0.20 4.31 4.68
C ALA A 71 0.46 5.03 6.02
N LEU A 72 1.74 5.22 6.34
CA LEU A 72 2.14 5.90 7.56
C LEU A 72 1.76 7.39 7.50
N ASN A 73 1.44 7.99 8.64
CA ASN A 73 1.41 9.45 8.78
C ASN A 73 2.78 9.94 9.27
N ASP A 74 3.19 11.15 8.90
CA ASP A 74 4.39 11.78 9.47
C ASP A 74 4.30 11.89 11.01
N GLY A 75 3.09 11.97 11.55
CA GLY A 75 2.83 11.95 13.00
C GLY A 75 2.88 10.56 13.65
N ASP A 76 2.89 9.48 12.87
CA ASP A 76 2.86 8.09 13.34
C ASP A 76 4.26 7.44 13.32
N LEU A 77 5.27 8.14 12.83
CA LEU A 77 6.66 7.70 12.95
C LEU A 77 7.14 7.99 14.39
N PRO A 78 7.33 6.96 15.23
CA PRO A 78 7.95 7.18 16.53
C PRO A 78 9.39 7.65 16.34
N GLY A 79 9.61 8.95 16.52
CA GLY A 79 10.91 9.60 16.46
C GLY A 79 11.49 9.88 17.84
N GLY A 80 12.78 10.23 17.87
CA GLY A 80 13.49 10.66 19.07
C GLY A 80 14.34 9.56 19.73
N LEU A 81 15.19 9.98 20.67
CA LEU A 81 16.18 9.11 21.33
C LEU A 81 15.54 7.90 22.04
N GLY A 82 14.27 7.98 22.43
CA GLY A 82 13.53 6.87 23.06
C GLY A 82 13.16 5.73 22.10
N TYR A 83 13.26 5.93 20.79
CA TYR A 83 12.95 4.92 19.76
C TYR A 83 14.18 4.50 18.93
N LEU A 84 15.33 5.14 19.16
CA LEU A 84 16.59 4.81 18.50
C LEU A 84 17.36 3.74 19.29
N ILE A 85 17.78 2.67 18.61
CA ILE A 85 18.66 1.66 19.20
C ILE A 85 20.12 2.06 18.95
N VAL A 86 20.88 2.26 20.03
CA VAL A 86 22.30 2.62 19.95
C VAL A 86 23.10 1.46 19.34
N GLY A 87 23.83 1.75 18.26
CA GLY A 87 24.64 0.77 17.53
C GLY A 87 24.01 0.19 16.26
N GLU A 88 22.70 0.32 16.09
CA GLU A 88 21.95 -0.10 14.89
C GLU A 88 21.50 1.14 14.10
N ASP A 89 20.56 1.92 14.67
CA ASP A 89 19.92 3.05 13.98
C ASP A 89 20.47 4.42 14.44
N PHE A 90 21.24 4.44 15.54
CA PHE A 90 21.96 5.63 16.02
C PHE A 90 23.44 5.30 16.23
N ARG A 91 24.27 5.80 15.31
CA ARG A 91 25.73 5.73 15.38
C ARG A 91 26.31 7.06 15.84
N VAL A 92 26.99 7.05 16.97
CA VAL A 92 27.89 8.14 17.38
C VAL A 92 29.31 7.68 17.04
N SER A 93 29.89 8.29 16.02
CA SER A 93 31.30 8.14 15.64
C SER A 93 31.98 9.49 15.65
#